data_AF-A0A060HL07-F1
#
_entry.id   AF-A0A060HL07-F1
#
_cell.length_a   1.000
_cell.length_b   1.000
_cell.length_c   1.000
_cell.angle_alpha   90.00
_cell.angle_beta   90.00
_cell.angle_gamma   90.00
#
_symmetry.space_group_name_H-M   'P 1'
#
loop_
_entity.id
_entity.type
_entity.pdbx_description
1 polymer ?
#
loop_
_entity_poly.entity_id
_entity_poly.type
_entity_poly.pdbx_seq_one_letter_code
_entity_poly.pdbx_strand_id
1 'polypeptide(L)'
;MRSYMAQTWTKMWKENSDELKSKAIAWRQEPTISRIERPSRLDRARRLGYKAKQGIVVVRVRVGRGGMRKQRPVAGRRPKHIGVVHIKQGISMRKVAERRVSEKFPNLEVMGSYYLHKDGMNIWYEVILADPAHPTISKDREMRGKLKAFAK
;
A
#
# COMPACT_ATOMS: atom_id res chain seq x y z
N MET A 1 -1.40 24.67 3.92
CA MET A 1 -0.48 23.82 3.13
C MET A 1 -0.99 22.39 2.87
N ARG A 2 -1.32 21.55 3.88
CA ARG A 2 -1.74 20.14 3.65
C ARG A 2 -3.04 20.01 2.81
N SER A 3 -4.00 20.90 3.04
CA SER A 3 -5.26 20.94 2.27
C SER A 3 -5.02 21.20 0.78
N TYR A 4 -4.11 22.12 0.46
CA TYR A 4 -3.73 22.44 -0.92
C TYR A 4 -3.15 21.23 -1.65
N MET A 5 -2.21 20.49 -1.02
CA MET A 5 -1.64 19.28 -1.61
C MET A 5 -2.73 18.23 -1.93
N ALA A 6 -3.70 18.05 -1.03
CA ALA A 6 -4.79 17.11 -1.25
C ALA A 6 -5.69 17.55 -2.43
N GLN A 7 -5.94 18.86 -2.57
CA GLN A 7 -6.68 19.42 -3.70
C GLN A 7 -5.92 19.23 -5.01
N THR A 8 -4.61 19.46 -5.04
CA THR A 8 -3.75 19.23 -6.22
C THR A 8 -3.85 17.77 -6.68
N TRP A 9 -3.68 16.80 -5.78
CA TRP A 9 -3.82 15.38 -6.13
C TRP A 9 -5.21 15.01 -6.66
N THR A 10 -6.24 15.62 -6.07
CA THR A 10 -7.63 15.41 -6.52
C THR A 10 -7.84 15.96 -7.93
N LYS A 11 -7.29 17.15 -8.22
CA LYS A 11 -7.31 17.75 -9.55
C LYS A 11 -6.56 16.89 -10.56
N MET A 12 -5.34 16.45 -10.24
CA MET A 12 -4.51 15.59 -11.10
C MET A 12 -5.21 14.29 -11.49
N TRP A 13 -5.94 13.65 -10.56
CA TRP A 13 -6.69 12.44 -10.87
C TRP A 13 -7.92 12.70 -11.74
N LYS A 14 -8.63 13.81 -11.51
CA LYS A 14 -9.83 14.17 -12.29
C LYS A 14 -9.46 14.53 -13.73
N GLU A 15 -8.41 15.33 -13.89
CA GLU A 15 -7.96 15.83 -15.19
C GLU A 15 -7.02 14.85 -15.91
N ASN A 16 -6.61 13.76 -15.24
CA ASN A 16 -5.60 12.82 -15.72
C ASN A 16 -4.35 13.57 -16.25
N SER A 17 -3.79 14.43 -15.40
CA SER A 17 -2.72 15.35 -15.79
C SER A 17 -1.48 14.63 -16.34
N ASP A 18 -0.74 15.28 -17.23
CA ASP A 18 0.43 14.67 -17.86
C ASP A 18 1.53 14.34 -16.84
N GLU A 19 1.67 15.13 -15.78
CA GLU A 19 2.54 14.81 -14.65
C GLU A 19 2.22 13.45 -14.02
N LEU A 20 0.93 13.13 -13.85
CA LEU A 20 0.51 11.86 -13.28
C LEU A 20 0.79 10.72 -14.26
N LYS A 21 0.59 10.93 -15.56
CA LYS A 21 0.91 9.95 -16.61
C LYS A 21 2.41 9.65 -16.65
N SER A 22 3.27 10.68 -16.65
CA SER A 22 4.72 10.52 -16.64
C SER A 22 5.20 9.74 -15.42
N LYS A 23 4.65 10.05 -14.23
CA LYS A 23 4.92 9.28 -13.00
C LYS A 23 4.43 7.83 -13.12
N ALA A 24 3.23 7.60 -13.66
CA ALA A 24 2.69 6.26 -13.84
C ALA A 24 3.52 5.41 -14.79
N ILE A 25 4.10 6.00 -15.86
CA ILE A 25 5.02 5.29 -16.77
C ILE A 25 6.26 4.82 -16.00
N ALA A 26 6.87 5.70 -15.20
CA ALA A 26 8.01 5.32 -14.36
C ALA A 26 7.66 4.18 -13.38
N TRP A 27 6.50 4.26 -12.72
CA TRP A 27 6.05 3.24 -11.76
C TRP A 27 5.74 1.87 -12.37
N ARG A 28 5.50 1.80 -13.69
CA ARG A 28 5.32 0.52 -14.38
C ARG A 28 6.64 -0.22 -14.58
N GLN A 29 7.73 0.53 -14.75
CA GLN A 29 9.08 -0.02 -14.91
C GLN A 29 9.68 -0.47 -13.57
N GLU A 30 9.23 0.09 -12.46
CA GLU A 30 9.64 -0.34 -11.12
C GLU A 30 9.22 -1.79 -10.80
N PRO A 31 9.98 -2.49 -9.94
CA PRO A 31 9.59 -3.81 -9.45
C PRO A 31 8.31 -3.74 -8.61
N THR A 32 7.67 -4.90 -8.39
CA THR A 32 6.36 -4.95 -7.72
C THR A 32 6.35 -4.33 -6.31
N ILE A 33 7.47 -4.43 -5.59
CA ILE A 33 7.67 -3.80 -4.28
C ILE A 33 9.00 -3.05 -4.33
N SER A 34 8.93 -1.71 -4.41
CA SER A 34 10.06 -0.79 -4.47
C SER A 34 10.14 0.06 -3.19
N ARG A 35 11.33 0.21 -2.62
CA ARG A 35 11.57 1.15 -1.52
C ARG A 35 11.72 2.55 -2.11
N ILE A 36 11.08 3.53 -1.49
CA ILE A 36 11.17 4.95 -1.90
C ILE A 36 11.73 5.80 -0.76
N GLU A 37 12.51 6.82 -1.10
CA GLU A 37 13.14 7.69 -0.10
C GLU A 37 12.14 8.63 0.57
N ARG A 38 11.26 9.23 -0.23
CA ARG A 38 10.25 10.19 0.22
C ARG A 38 8.87 9.78 -0.26
N PRO A 39 7.82 9.96 0.56
CA PRO A 39 6.45 9.65 0.14
C PRO A 39 6.03 10.56 -1.01
N SER A 40 5.37 10.00 -2.03
CA SER A 40 4.84 10.80 -3.14
C SER A 40 3.70 11.71 -2.67
N ARG A 41 2.95 11.26 -1.66
CA ARG A 41 1.83 12.00 -1.04
C ARG A 41 2.10 12.29 0.42
N LEU A 42 2.83 13.38 0.67
CA LEU A 42 3.19 13.78 2.03
C LEU A 42 1.97 14.09 2.90
N ASP A 43 0.89 14.63 2.32
CA ASP A 43 -0.36 14.95 3.02
C ASP A 43 -0.99 13.70 3.66
N ARG A 44 -1.15 12.63 2.88
CA ARG A 44 -1.71 11.35 3.35
C ARG A 44 -0.74 10.63 4.27
N ALA A 45 0.55 10.65 3.94
CA ALA A 45 1.56 10.00 4.76
C ALA A 45 1.60 10.59 6.18
N ARG A 46 1.61 11.93 6.31
CA ARG A 46 1.59 12.61 7.62
C ARG A 46 0.34 12.28 8.43
N ARG A 47 -0.82 12.16 7.80
CA ARG A 47 -2.07 11.77 8.47
C ARG A 47 -2.02 10.35 9.04
N LEU A 48 -1.26 9.46 8.41
CA LEU A 48 -1.03 8.08 8.88
C LEU A 48 0.13 7.97 9.88
N GLY A 49 0.74 9.09 10.28
CA GLY A 49 1.80 9.11 11.29
C GLY A 49 3.23 9.08 10.72
N TYR A 50 3.42 9.31 9.42
CA TYR A 50 4.76 9.48 8.85
C TYR A 50 5.50 10.64 9.54
N LYS A 51 6.73 10.39 9.97
CA LYS A 51 7.70 11.40 10.40
C LYS A 51 8.96 11.26 9.56
N ALA A 52 9.61 12.38 9.27
CA ALA A 52 10.90 12.36 8.59
C ALA A 52 11.99 12.10 9.64
N LYS A 53 12.16 10.85 10.03
CA LYS A 53 13.17 10.40 10.99
C LYS A 53 13.68 9.01 10.63
N GLN A 54 14.86 8.67 11.12
CA GLN A 54 15.43 7.33 10.96
C GLN A 54 14.53 6.27 11.59
N GLY A 55 14.52 5.08 10.98
CA GLY A 55 13.64 3.97 11.35
C GLY A 55 12.22 4.07 10.77
N ILE A 56 11.92 5.05 9.90
CA ILE A 56 10.69 5.06 9.09
C ILE A 56 11.05 4.82 7.63
N VAL A 57 10.36 3.87 7.01
CA VAL A 57 10.57 3.49 5.61
C VAL A 57 9.26 3.60 4.86
N VAL A 58 9.30 4.11 3.63
CA VAL A 58 8.14 4.12 2.74
C VAL A 58 8.40 3.16 1.59
N VAL A 59 7.43 2.30 1.31
CA VAL A 59 7.50 1.29 0.27
C VAL A 59 6.33 1.49 -0.68
N ARG A 60 6.62 1.58 -1.97
CA ARG A 60 5.60 1.55 -3.01
C ARG A 60 5.38 0.12 -3.45
N VAL A 61 4.11 -0.28 -3.55
CA VAL A 61 3.72 -1.62 -3.94
C VAL A 61 2.61 -1.55 -4.97
N ARG A 62 2.73 -2.37 -6.02
CA ARG A 62 1.65 -2.60 -6.99
C ARG A 62 0.95 -3.93 -6.72
N VAL A 63 -0.37 -3.93 -6.81
CA VAL A 63 -1.21 -5.13 -6.71
C VAL A 63 -2.11 -5.23 -7.93
N GLY A 64 -2.34 -6.45 -8.39
CA GLY A 64 -3.19 -6.70 -9.55
C GLY A 64 -4.61 -6.20 -9.32
N ARG A 65 -5.20 -5.60 -10.34
CA ARG A 65 -6.59 -5.17 -10.37
C ARG A 65 -7.46 -6.34 -10.84
N GLY A 66 -8.62 -6.51 -10.21
CA GLY A 66 -9.59 -7.53 -10.61
C GLY A 66 -10.21 -8.25 -9.44
N GLY A 67 -11.02 -9.26 -9.77
CA GLY A 67 -11.61 -10.19 -8.80
C GLY A 67 -10.71 -11.39 -8.53
N MET A 68 -11.15 -12.24 -7.61
CA MET A 68 -10.49 -13.50 -7.34
C MET A 68 -10.98 -14.57 -8.33
N ARG A 69 -10.06 -15.42 -8.78
CA ARG A 69 -10.36 -16.64 -9.53
C ARG A 69 -9.85 -17.83 -8.73
N LYS A 70 -10.66 -18.87 -8.61
CA LYS A 70 -10.24 -20.14 -7.98
C LYS A 70 -9.60 -21.07 -9.01
N GLN A 71 -8.84 -22.06 -8.55
CA GLN A 71 -8.46 -23.18 -9.42
C GLN A 71 -9.70 -24.02 -9.72
N ARG A 72 -9.86 -24.47 -10.96
CA ARG A 72 -11.01 -25.31 -11.36
C ARG A 72 -10.87 -26.70 -10.71
N PRO A 73 -11.89 -27.19 -10.00
CA PRO A 73 -11.89 -28.56 -9.49
C PRO A 73 -11.81 -29.57 -10.65
N VAL A 74 -10.97 -30.59 -10.50
CA VAL A 74 -10.81 -31.67 -11.50
C VAL A 74 -11.85 -32.77 -11.29
N ALA A 75 -12.13 -33.13 -10.03
CA ALA A 75 -13.12 -34.15 -9.68
C ALA A 75 -14.57 -33.62 -9.72
N GLY A 76 -15.53 -34.55 -9.80
CA GLY A 76 -16.95 -34.26 -9.77
C GLY A 76 -17.37 -33.45 -8.53
N ARG A 77 -18.15 -32.38 -8.75
CA ARG A 77 -18.71 -31.52 -7.70
C ARG A 77 -20.15 -31.17 -8.05
N ARG A 78 -20.96 -30.87 -7.02
CA ARG A 78 -22.31 -30.33 -7.23
C ARG A 78 -22.21 -29.00 -8.01
N PRO A 79 -23.17 -28.66 -8.89
CA PRO A 79 -23.14 -27.44 -9.69
C PRO A 79 -22.89 -26.16 -8.88
N LYS A 80 -23.46 -26.06 -7.66
CA LYS A 80 -23.24 -24.91 -6.77
C LYS A 80 -21.78 -24.70 -6.32
N HIS A 81 -20.93 -25.72 -6.40
CA HIS A 81 -19.52 -25.67 -5.99
C HIS A 81 -18.54 -25.62 -7.19
N ILE A 82 -19.04 -25.57 -8.42
CA ILE A 82 -18.20 -25.54 -9.63
C ILE A 82 -17.79 -24.12 -10.04
N GLY A 83 -18.35 -23.09 -9.39
CA GLY A 83 -18.08 -21.69 -9.69
C GLY A 83 -16.60 -21.30 -9.47
N VAL A 84 -15.96 -20.82 -10.53
CA VAL A 84 -14.53 -20.46 -10.53
C VAL A 84 -14.30 -18.96 -10.71
N VAL A 85 -15.15 -18.31 -11.51
CA VAL A 85 -15.07 -16.90 -11.90
C VAL A 85 -16.09 -16.05 -11.14
N HIS A 86 -15.98 -14.72 -11.25
CA HIS A 86 -16.86 -13.73 -10.59
C HIS A 86 -16.91 -13.82 -9.06
N ILE A 87 -15.84 -14.30 -8.43
CA ILE A 87 -15.76 -14.39 -6.98
C ILE A 87 -15.17 -13.09 -6.43
N LYS A 88 -15.95 -12.42 -5.58
CA LYS A 88 -15.47 -11.24 -4.84
C LYS A 88 -14.57 -11.71 -3.70
N GLN A 89 -13.41 -11.08 -3.58
CA GLN A 89 -12.53 -11.28 -2.44
C GLN A 89 -13.14 -10.69 -1.17
N GLY A 90 -12.96 -11.37 -0.03
CA GLY A 90 -13.39 -10.87 1.29
C GLY A 90 -12.45 -9.82 1.90
N ILE A 91 -11.28 -9.61 1.32
CA ILE A 91 -10.25 -8.70 1.81
C ILE A 91 -10.00 -7.61 0.76
N SER A 92 -9.75 -6.38 1.21
CA SER A 92 -9.44 -5.27 0.31
C SER A 92 -8.04 -5.37 -0.29
N MET A 93 -7.85 -4.90 -1.53
CA MET A 93 -6.53 -4.86 -2.17
C MET A 93 -5.48 -4.07 -1.37
N ARG A 94 -5.93 -3.08 -0.59
CA ARG A 94 -5.08 -2.35 0.35
C ARG A 94 -4.49 -3.27 1.43
N LYS A 95 -5.29 -4.11 2.06
CA LYS A 95 -4.81 -5.09 3.06
C LYS A 95 -3.91 -6.15 2.41
N VAL A 96 -4.21 -6.56 1.17
CA VAL A 96 -3.33 -7.47 0.40
C VAL A 96 -1.96 -6.82 0.16
N ALA A 97 -1.93 -5.54 -0.19
CA ALA A 97 -0.70 -4.78 -0.37
C ALA A 97 0.11 -4.69 0.94
N GLU A 98 -0.54 -4.34 2.05
CA GLU A 98 0.08 -4.29 3.39
C GLU A 98 0.69 -5.65 3.76
N ARG A 99 -0.04 -6.75 3.55
CA ARG A 99 0.44 -8.11 3.82
C ARG A 99 1.68 -8.47 3.00
N ARG A 100 1.66 -8.24 1.67
CA ARG A 100 2.82 -8.52 0.80
C ARG A 100 4.07 -7.75 1.21
N VAL A 101 3.91 -6.51 1.66
CA VAL A 101 5.03 -5.70 2.16
C VAL A 101 5.54 -6.24 3.49
N SER A 102 4.64 -6.61 4.42
CA SER A 102 5.01 -7.21 5.70
C SER A 102 5.74 -8.54 5.54
N GLU A 103 5.35 -9.36 4.56
CA GLU A 103 6.04 -10.62 4.24
C GLU A 103 7.45 -10.37 3.68
N LYS A 104 7.65 -9.29 2.91
CA LYS A 104 8.96 -8.92 2.36
C LYS A 104 9.90 -8.28 3.39
N PHE A 105 9.34 -7.55 4.36
CA PHE A 105 10.11 -6.85 5.40
C PHE A 105 9.66 -7.29 6.80
N PRO A 106 10.00 -8.53 7.22
CA PRO A 106 9.51 -9.10 8.48
C PRO A 106 10.05 -8.41 9.73
N ASN A 107 11.19 -7.71 9.62
CA ASN A 107 11.80 -6.93 10.69
C ASN A 107 11.13 -5.57 10.91
N LEU A 108 10.28 -5.13 9.98
CA LEU A 108 9.59 -3.84 10.02
C LEU A 108 8.10 -4.06 10.26
N GLU A 109 7.47 -3.09 10.91
CA GLU A 109 6.04 -3.12 11.19
C GLU A 109 5.27 -2.11 10.33
N VAL A 110 4.14 -2.55 9.77
CA VAL A 110 3.25 -1.71 8.97
C VAL A 110 2.45 -0.75 9.86
N MET A 111 2.71 0.55 9.72
CA MET A 111 1.91 1.60 10.37
C MET A 111 0.60 1.88 9.63
N GLY A 112 0.65 1.83 8.30
CA GLY A 112 -0.51 2.11 7.46
C GLY A 112 -0.14 2.29 6.00
N SER A 113 -1.15 2.48 5.16
CA SER A 113 -0.95 2.65 3.73
C SER A 113 -1.98 3.59 3.12
N TYR A 114 -1.66 4.13 1.95
CA TYR A 114 -2.58 4.98 1.19
C TYR A 114 -2.49 4.71 -0.30
N TYR A 115 -3.61 5.01 -0.95
CA TYR A 115 -3.74 4.92 -2.40
C TYR A 115 -2.92 6.00 -3.11
N LEU A 116 -2.19 5.59 -4.14
CA LEU A 116 -1.40 6.47 -4.99
C LEU A 116 -2.04 6.64 -6.37
N HIS A 117 -2.20 5.53 -7.09
CA HIS A 117 -2.65 5.52 -8.47
C HIS A 117 -3.22 4.16 -8.87
N LYS A 118 -3.89 4.10 -10.01
CA LYS A 118 -4.51 2.90 -10.57
C LYS A 118 -4.52 3.01 -12.08
N ASP A 119 -4.22 1.91 -12.74
CA ASP A 119 -4.39 1.77 -14.18
C ASP A 119 -5.34 0.60 -14.50
N GLY A 120 -5.30 0.12 -15.74
CA GLY A 120 -6.13 -1.00 -16.19
C GLY A 120 -5.78 -2.33 -15.51
N MET A 121 -4.52 -2.55 -15.17
CA MET A 121 -4.01 -3.86 -14.71
C MET A 121 -3.64 -3.88 -13.24
N ASN A 122 -3.23 -2.75 -12.67
CA ASN A 122 -2.63 -2.65 -11.34
C ASN A 122 -3.17 -1.46 -10.56
N ILE A 123 -3.03 -1.57 -9.24
CA ILE A 123 -3.30 -0.52 -8.26
C ILE A 123 -2.01 -0.31 -7.45
N TRP A 124 -1.61 0.93 -7.28
CA TRP A 124 -0.44 1.32 -6.49
C TRP A 124 -0.86 1.85 -5.13
N TYR A 125 -0.19 1.33 -4.10
CA TYR A 125 -0.26 1.82 -2.73
C TYR A 125 1.14 2.20 -2.26
N GLU A 126 1.21 3.21 -1.40
CA GLU A 126 2.41 3.47 -0.60
C GLU A 126 2.12 3.02 0.83
N VAL A 127 2.97 2.14 1.34
CA VAL A 127 2.91 1.54 2.68
C VAL A 127 4.02 2.16 3.51
N ILE A 128 3.67 2.64 4.70
CA ILE A 128 4.60 3.19 5.67
C ILE A 128 4.93 2.10 6.66
N LEU A 129 6.23 1.84 6.80
CA LEU A 129 6.82 0.89 7.72
C LEU A 129 7.59 1.67 8.80
N ALA A 130 7.64 1.11 10.00
CA ALA A 130 8.54 1.54 11.05
C ALA A 130 9.41 0.37 11.51
N ASP A 131 10.63 0.67 11.90
CA ASP A 131 11.56 -0.26 12.53
C ASP A 131 11.40 -0.17 14.07
N PRO A 132 10.81 -1.18 14.73
CA PRO A 132 10.66 -1.17 16.19
C PRO A 132 12.00 -1.22 16.92
N ALA A 133 13.03 -1.85 16.35
CA ALA A 133 14.33 -2.00 16.99
C ALA A 133 15.16 -0.70 16.99
N HIS A 134 14.84 0.24 16.10
CA HIS A 134 15.60 1.48 15.97
C HIS A 134 15.40 2.41 17.20
N PRO A 135 16.47 2.95 17.82
CA PRO A 135 16.36 3.76 19.05
C PRO A 135 15.45 4.99 18.91
N THR A 136 15.48 5.66 17.75
CA THR A 136 14.64 6.83 17.43
C THR A 136 13.14 6.50 17.33
N ILE A 137 12.80 5.22 17.13
CA ILE A 137 11.41 4.75 17.12
C ILE A 137 11.03 4.27 18.52
N SER A 138 11.85 3.40 19.11
CA SER A 138 11.61 2.84 20.44
C SER A 138 11.52 3.91 21.53
N LYS A 139 12.32 4.99 21.46
CA LYS A 139 12.24 6.11 22.42
C LYS A 139 11.07 7.06 22.18
N ASP A 140 10.46 7.07 20.98
CA ASP A 140 9.35 7.99 20.67
C ASP A 140 8.01 7.43 21.17
N ARG A 141 7.46 8.09 22.21
CA ARG A 141 6.18 7.73 22.84
C ARG A 141 5.03 7.65 21.83
N GLU A 142 4.97 8.55 20.86
CA GLU A 142 3.88 8.57 19.87
C GLU A 142 3.96 7.36 18.93
N MET A 143 5.17 6.93 18.57
CA MET A 143 5.34 5.77 17.70
C MET A 143 5.06 4.47 18.44
N ARG A 144 5.51 4.34 19.69
CA ARG A 144 5.21 3.16 20.52
C ARG A 144 3.71 2.87 20.61
N GLY A 145 2.88 3.90 20.80
CA GLY A 145 1.43 3.73 20.87
C GLY A 145 0.75 3.28 19.56
N LYS A 146 1.45 3.39 18.42
CA LYS A 146 0.92 2.99 17.10
C LYS A 146 1.38 1.60 16.66
N LEU A 147 2.50 1.13 17.21
CA LEU A 147 3.14 -0.12 16.81
C LEU A 147 2.71 -1.25 17.75
N LYS A 148 2.24 -2.34 17.15
CA LYS A 148 1.84 -3.57 17.84
C LYS A 148 3.02 -4.23 18.53
N ALA A 149 4.25 -4.06 18.04
CA ALA A 149 5.45 -4.57 18.69
C ALA A 149 5.62 -4.07 20.13
N PHE A 150 5.04 -2.92 20.48
CA PHE A 150 5.07 -2.36 21.84
C PHE A 150 3.72 -2.42 22.56
N ALA A 151 2.68 -2.92 21.89
CA ALA A 151 1.39 -3.15 22.51
C ALA A 151 1.52 -4.37 23.43
N LYS A 152 1.45 -4.10 24.73
CA LYS A 152 1.43 -5.12 25.79
C LYS A 152 0.02 -5.65 25.96
#